data_AF-A0A7D7A2D5-F1
#
_entry.id   AF-A0A7D7A2D5-F1
#
_cell.length_a   1.000
_cell.length_b   1.000
_cell.length_c   1.000
_cell.angle_alpha   90.00
_cell.angle_beta   90.00
_cell.angle_gamma   90.00
#
_symmetry.space_group_name_H-M   'P 1'
#
loop_
_entity.id
_entity.type
_entity.pdbx_description
1 polymer ?
#
loop_
_entity_poly.entity_id
_entity_poly.type
_entity_poly.pdbx_seq_one_letter_code
_entity_poly.pdbx_strand_id
1 'polypeptide(L)'
;MDPAPEVDLDFPREWIEFVDPANDEHLIAADMTWLLSRWTCVFGTPACQGIIEGRENDGCCSHGAFLSDAEDGKKLHKAVKMLTAEDWHLMDQATDDQGRVRKKLYLEEDDLDDEPALRTRRVDGACIFLNRPGFEGGIGCALHTMALRKGLEPLTVKPEVCWQLPIRRTQEWVDRPDGVEILRTAIGEYDRRGWGPGGLDLNWYCTGSPDAHVGTRPVWQAYAPELIELIGQPAYDELARHCKRRAGLGIVAVHPATAIAEAKAAKS
;
A
#
# COMPACT_ATOMS: atom_id res chain seq x y z
N MET A 1 -4.01 11.61 19.43
CA MET A 1 -2.71 12.29 19.30
C MET A 1 -2.92 13.41 18.31
N ASP A 2 -2.32 14.58 18.51
CA ASP A 2 -2.31 15.60 17.45
C ASP A 2 -1.19 15.23 16.46
N PRO A 3 -1.50 14.90 15.20
CA PRO A 3 -0.50 14.43 14.25
C PRO A 3 0.48 15.54 13.87
N ALA A 4 1.73 15.17 13.62
CA ALA A 4 2.66 16.03 12.93
C ALA A 4 2.09 16.40 11.54
N PRO A 5 2.27 17.66 11.11
CA PRO A 5 1.87 18.04 9.76
C PRO A 5 2.58 17.18 8.73
N GLU A 6 1.85 16.82 7.68
CA GLU A 6 2.45 16.20 6.50
C GLU A 6 3.48 17.14 5.88
N VAL A 7 4.49 16.54 5.24
CA VAL A 7 5.49 17.29 4.49
C VAL A 7 4.92 17.72 3.14
N ASP A 8 5.47 18.80 2.58
CA ASP A 8 5.12 19.26 1.22
C ASP A 8 5.30 18.13 0.20
N LEU A 9 4.53 18.14 -0.88
CA LEU A 9 4.62 17.11 -1.92
C LEU A 9 5.77 17.35 -2.92
N ASP A 10 6.35 18.54 -2.93
CA ASP A 10 7.36 19.00 -3.90
C ASP A 10 8.74 19.15 -3.26
N PHE A 11 9.28 18.04 -2.73
CA PHE A 11 10.67 17.96 -2.28
C PHE A 11 11.58 17.29 -3.31
N PRO A 12 12.90 17.58 -3.29
CA PRO A 12 13.86 16.90 -4.15
C PRO A 12 13.80 15.38 -3.97
N ARG A 13 13.90 14.62 -5.06
CA ARG A 13 13.97 13.16 -5.02
C ARG A 13 15.24 12.66 -5.69
N GLU A 14 15.82 11.61 -5.13
CA GLU A 14 16.94 10.90 -5.72
C GLU A 14 16.42 9.64 -6.41
N TRP A 15 16.64 9.53 -7.72
CA TRP A 15 16.21 8.39 -8.53
C TRP A 15 17.39 7.57 -9.01
N ILE A 16 17.17 6.28 -9.17
CA ILE A 16 18.06 5.40 -9.92
C ILE A 16 17.30 4.74 -11.07
N GLU A 17 17.98 4.55 -12.19
CA GLU A 17 17.49 3.73 -13.29
C GLU A 17 18.46 2.59 -13.58
N PHE A 18 17.94 1.39 -13.79
CA PHE A 18 18.72 0.21 -14.18
C PHE A 18 17.84 -0.74 -15.00
N VAL A 19 18.48 -1.53 -15.86
CA VAL A 19 17.79 -2.55 -16.67
C VAL A 19 17.55 -3.78 -15.82
N ASP A 20 16.36 -4.38 -15.94
CA ASP A 20 16.02 -5.63 -15.28
C ASP A 20 17.02 -6.74 -15.70
N PRO A 21 17.74 -7.38 -14.75
CA PRO A 21 18.68 -8.44 -15.08
C PRO A 21 18.06 -9.65 -15.80
N ALA A 22 16.75 -9.84 -15.72
CA ALA A 22 16.03 -10.92 -16.39
C ALA A 22 15.35 -10.50 -17.71
N ASN A 23 15.34 -9.20 -18.04
CA ASN A 23 14.71 -8.67 -19.25
C ASN A 23 15.38 -7.35 -19.69
N ASP A 24 16.14 -7.40 -20.78
CA ASP A 24 16.84 -6.23 -21.32
C ASP A 24 15.91 -5.18 -21.97
N GLU A 25 14.65 -5.55 -22.23
CA GLU A 25 13.56 -4.68 -22.69
C GLU A 25 12.70 -4.14 -21.52
N HIS A 26 13.20 -4.22 -20.28
CA HIS A 26 12.54 -3.68 -19.09
C HIS A 26 13.48 -2.76 -18.28
N LEU A 27 13.11 -1.49 -18.15
CA LEU A 27 13.81 -0.49 -17.37
C LEU A 27 13.09 -0.25 -16.04
N ILE A 28 13.80 -0.38 -14.92
CA ILE A 28 13.31 0.00 -13.60
C ILE A 28 13.82 1.39 -13.25
N ALA A 29 12.91 2.32 -12.96
CA ALA A 29 13.18 3.60 -12.33
C ALA A 29 12.71 3.56 -10.87
N ALA A 30 13.58 3.80 -9.90
CA ALA A 30 13.26 3.65 -8.49
C ALA A 30 13.59 4.90 -7.67
N ASP A 31 12.61 5.38 -6.89
CA ASP A 31 12.73 6.50 -5.97
C ASP A 31 13.51 6.07 -4.71
N MET A 32 14.78 6.43 -4.65
CA MET A 32 15.64 6.12 -3.51
C MET A 32 15.27 6.95 -2.28
N THR A 33 14.71 8.15 -2.46
CA THR A 33 14.21 8.99 -1.36
C THR A 33 13.12 8.26 -0.61
N TRP A 34 12.19 7.64 -1.33
CA TRP A 34 11.13 6.82 -0.77
C TRP A 34 11.64 5.48 -0.21
N LEU A 35 12.37 4.72 -1.03
CA LEU A 35 12.76 3.35 -0.69
C LEU A 35 13.71 3.26 0.51
N LEU A 36 14.53 4.30 0.74
CA LEU A 36 15.42 4.41 1.90
C LEU A 36 14.77 5.15 3.09
N SER A 37 13.54 5.62 2.95
CA SER A 37 12.81 6.25 4.05
C SER A 37 12.52 5.26 5.18
N ARG A 38 12.20 5.80 6.36
CA ARG A 38 11.78 5.03 7.54
C ARG A 38 10.27 4.87 7.66
N TRP A 39 9.54 5.01 6.55
CA TRP A 39 8.09 4.80 6.59
C TRP A 39 7.76 3.38 7.04
N THR A 40 6.74 3.24 7.88
CA THR A 40 6.09 1.99 8.23
C THR A 40 4.59 2.22 8.35
N CYS A 41 3.78 1.19 8.05
CA CYS A 41 2.35 1.24 8.33
C CYS A 41 2.13 1.42 9.84
N VAL A 42 1.34 2.43 10.21
CA VAL A 42 0.97 2.75 11.60
C VAL A 42 -0.50 2.49 11.89
N PHE A 43 -1.20 1.78 11.00
CA PHE A 43 -2.60 1.41 11.19
C PHE A 43 -2.82 0.73 12.56
N GLY A 44 -3.93 1.06 13.22
CA GLY A 44 -4.28 0.50 14.53
C GLY A 44 -3.49 1.12 15.70
N THR A 45 -2.58 2.06 15.42
CA THR A 45 -1.90 2.87 16.44
C THR A 45 -2.49 4.28 16.49
N PRO A 46 -2.28 5.05 17.59
CA PRO A 46 -2.71 6.45 17.66
C PRO A 46 -2.12 7.39 16.61
N ALA A 47 -1.08 6.96 15.86
CA ALA A 47 -0.46 7.75 14.81
C ALA A 47 -1.24 7.70 13.49
N CYS A 48 -2.05 6.66 13.24
CA CYS A 48 -2.91 6.61 12.06
C CYS A 48 -4.14 7.50 12.28
N GLN A 49 -4.29 8.54 11.44
CA GLN A 49 -5.42 9.48 11.55
C GLN A 49 -6.57 9.19 10.58
N GLY A 50 -6.47 8.11 9.80
CA GLY A 50 -7.43 7.82 8.74
C GLY A 50 -7.43 8.86 7.60
N ILE A 51 -8.02 8.50 6.48
CA ILE A 51 -8.08 9.40 5.31
C ILE A 51 -9.33 10.30 5.31
N ILE A 52 -10.31 10.01 6.17
CA ILE A 52 -11.55 10.78 6.32
C ILE A 52 -11.62 11.34 7.75
N GLU A 53 -11.95 12.63 7.88
CA GLU A 53 -12.11 13.31 9.16
C GLU A 53 -13.11 12.58 10.08
N GLY A 54 -12.74 12.40 11.35
CA GLY A 54 -13.55 11.69 12.35
C GLY A 54 -13.66 10.18 12.15
N ARG A 55 -12.87 9.60 11.25
CA ARG A 55 -12.84 8.16 10.93
C ARG A 55 -11.44 7.58 11.03
N GLU A 56 -10.71 7.95 12.08
CA GLU A 56 -9.30 7.63 12.27
C GLU A 56 -9.05 6.11 12.27
N ASN A 57 -9.99 5.37 12.87
CA ASN A 57 -9.94 3.90 12.98
C ASN A 57 -10.12 3.17 11.63
N ASP A 58 -10.49 3.87 10.56
CA ASP A 58 -10.66 3.25 9.24
C ASP A 58 -9.38 3.24 8.40
N GLY A 59 -8.40 4.07 8.75
CA GLY A 59 -7.15 4.15 7.99
C GLY A 59 -7.40 4.46 6.51
N CYS A 60 -6.76 3.69 5.63
CA CYS A 60 -6.97 3.74 4.18
C CYS A 60 -8.16 2.91 3.68
N CYS A 61 -8.91 2.24 4.56
CA CYS A 61 -9.98 1.31 4.17
C CYS A 61 -11.34 1.98 3.94
N SER A 62 -11.45 3.30 4.09
CA SER A 62 -12.71 4.04 4.04
C SER A 62 -13.46 3.94 2.71
N HIS A 63 -12.74 3.86 1.58
CA HIS A 63 -13.35 3.80 0.25
C HIS A 63 -13.69 2.38 -0.23
N GLY A 64 -13.36 1.34 0.57
CA GLY A 64 -13.27 -0.02 0.04
C GLY A 64 -12.05 -0.17 -0.89
N ALA A 65 -12.01 -1.26 -1.64
CA ALA A 65 -10.93 -1.59 -2.54
C ALA A 65 -11.49 -2.00 -3.89
N PHE A 66 -11.26 -1.17 -4.91
CA PHE A 66 -11.53 -1.52 -6.30
C PHE A 66 -10.63 -2.68 -6.72
N LEU A 67 -11.20 -3.62 -7.47
CA LEU A 67 -10.48 -4.75 -8.01
C LEU A 67 -9.80 -4.31 -9.31
N SER A 68 -8.49 -4.57 -9.42
CA SER A 68 -7.72 -4.18 -10.61
C SER A 68 -8.17 -4.95 -11.86
N ASP A 69 -8.48 -6.24 -11.71
CA ASP A 69 -8.94 -7.10 -12.78
C ASP A 69 -9.72 -8.35 -12.26
N ALA A 70 -10.04 -9.24 -13.19
CA ALA A 70 -10.71 -10.50 -12.88
C ALA A 70 -9.85 -11.48 -12.05
N GLU A 71 -8.52 -11.44 -12.18
CA GLU A 71 -7.60 -12.27 -11.41
C GLU A 71 -7.50 -11.77 -9.96
N ASP A 72 -7.49 -10.46 -9.72
CA ASP A 72 -7.57 -9.87 -8.38
C ASP A 72 -8.87 -10.30 -7.68
N GLY A 73 -10.00 -10.23 -8.40
CA GLY A 73 -11.28 -10.74 -7.90
C GLY A 73 -11.27 -12.25 -7.58
N LYS A 74 -10.55 -13.07 -8.35
CA LYS A 74 -10.37 -14.51 -8.07
C LYS A 74 -9.47 -14.74 -6.86
N LYS A 75 -8.37 -13.98 -6.72
CA LYS A 75 -7.46 -14.02 -5.56
C LYS A 75 -8.22 -13.68 -4.28
N LEU A 76 -8.96 -12.56 -4.27
CA LEU A 76 -9.82 -12.17 -3.15
C LEU A 76 -10.86 -13.25 -2.84
N HIS A 77 -11.54 -13.81 -3.84
CA HIS A 77 -12.54 -14.86 -3.60
C HIS A 77 -11.95 -16.12 -2.95
N LYS A 78 -10.71 -16.49 -3.30
CA LYS A 78 -9.99 -17.59 -2.64
C LYS A 78 -9.62 -17.22 -1.20
N ALA A 79 -9.16 -15.98 -0.97
CA ALA A 79 -8.84 -15.48 0.36
C ALA A 79 -10.05 -15.47 1.31
N VAL A 80 -11.21 -15.04 0.82
CA VAL A 80 -12.45 -14.99 1.62
C VAL A 80 -12.86 -16.37 2.12
N LYS A 81 -12.60 -17.45 1.36
CA LYS A 81 -12.89 -18.83 1.82
C LYS A 81 -12.02 -19.30 2.98
N MET A 82 -10.94 -18.58 3.27
CA MET A 82 -10.04 -18.89 4.38
C MET A 82 -10.40 -18.16 5.67
N LEU A 83 -11.29 -17.17 5.60
CA LEU A 83 -11.77 -16.40 6.74
C LEU A 83 -12.69 -17.23 7.63
N THR A 84 -12.60 -16.96 8.92
CA THR A 84 -13.47 -17.48 9.96
C THR A 84 -14.12 -16.32 10.73
N ALA A 85 -15.10 -16.61 11.58
CA ALA A 85 -15.72 -15.61 12.44
C ALA A 85 -14.73 -14.99 13.44
N GLU A 86 -13.62 -15.67 13.76
CA GLU A 86 -12.54 -15.12 14.59
C GLU A 86 -11.70 -14.08 13.82
N ASP A 87 -11.59 -14.22 12.49
CA ASP A 87 -10.82 -13.29 11.65
C ASP A 87 -11.64 -12.06 11.24
N TRP A 88 -12.96 -12.19 11.11
CA TRP A 88 -13.80 -11.23 10.38
C TRP A 88 -15.05 -10.82 11.15
N HIS A 89 -15.00 -9.61 11.73
CA HIS A 89 -16.09 -9.03 12.53
C HIS A 89 -17.43 -8.95 11.79
N LEU A 90 -17.39 -8.63 10.49
CA LEU A 90 -18.58 -8.41 9.67
C LEU A 90 -18.93 -9.62 8.79
N MET A 91 -18.48 -10.83 9.17
CA MET A 91 -18.74 -12.04 8.39
C MET A 91 -20.23 -12.30 8.16
N ASP A 92 -21.08 -12.04 9.17
CA ASP A 92 -22.53 -12.22 9.07
C ASP A 92 -23.17 -11.33 7.99
N GLN A 93 -22.60 -10.14 7.74
CA GLN A 93 -23.05 -9.23 6.68
C GLN A 93 -22.73 -9.76 5.27
N ALA A 94 -21.82 -10.73 5.17
CA ALA A 94 -21.40 -11.37 3.94
C ALA A 94 -22.01 -12.77 3.73
N THR A 95 -22.77 -13.29 4.71
CA THR A 95 -23.45 -14.60 4.65
C THR A 95 -24.90 -14.48 4.22
N ASP A 96 -25.39 -15.45 3.46
CA ASP A 96 -26.82 -15.58 3.14
C ASP A 96 -27.61 -16.34 4.22
N ASP A 97 -28.92 -16.47 4.05
CA ASP A 97 -29.82 -17.19 4.96
C ASP A 97 -29.48 -18.70 5.12
N GLN A 98 -28.60 -19.23 4.27
CA GLN A 98 -28.09 -20.60 4.35
C GLN A 98 -26.73 -20.68 5.06
N GLY A 99 -26.25 -19.57 5.64
CA GLY A 99 -24.96 -19.46 6.32
C GLY A 99 -23.76 -19.49 5.38
N ARG A 100 -23.94 -19.19 4.08
CA ARG A 100 -22.86 -19.25 3.08
C ARG A 100 -22.38 -17.86 2.73
N VAL A 101 -21.08 -17.63 2.77
CA VAL A 101 -20.48 -16.37 2.30
C VAL A 101 -20.70 -16.23 0.79
N ARG A 102 -21.25 -15.09 0.35
CA ARG A 102 -21.56 -14.83 -1.07
C ARG A 102 -20.83 -13.61 -1.61
N LYS A 103 -20.29 -13.73 -2.83
CA LYS A 103 -19.58 -12.66 -3.54
C LYS A 103 -20.39 -11.35 -3.58
N LYS A 104 -21.67 -11.43 -3.92
CA LYS A 104 -22.60 -10.29 -3.96
C LYS A 104 -22.85 -9.59 -2.62
N LEU A 105 -22.41 -10.18 -1.50
CA LEU A 105 -22.59 -9.63 -0.16
C LEU A 105 -21.30 -8.99 0.39
N TYR A 106 -20.14 -9.20 -0.24
CA TYR A 106 -18.89 -8.52 0.14
C TYR A 106 -18.26 -7.72 -0.99
N LEU A 107 -18.83 -7.75 -2.20
CA LEU A 107 -18.51 -6.85 -3.29
C LEU A 107 -19.75 -6.05 -3.70
N GLU A 108 -19.53 -4.86 -4.23
CA GLU A 108 -20.52 -4.00 -4.85
C GLU A 108 -19.92 -3.35 -6.11
N GLU A 109 -20.79 -2.89 -7.00
CA GLU A 109 -20.40 -2.05 -8.14
C GLU A 109 -20.43 -0.58 -7.72
N ASP A 110 -19.44 0.18 -8.17
CA ASP A 110 -19.34 1.63 -8.03
C ASP A 110 -18.64 2.20 -9.27
N ASP A 111 -18.66 3.52 -9.45
CA ASP A 111 -18.01 4.15 -10.60
C ASP A 111 -16.53 4.45 -10.30
N LEU A 112 -15.66 4.07 -11.24
CA LEU A 112 -14.23 4.41 -11.26
C LEU A 112 -13.90 4.98 -12.63
N ASP A 113 -13.45 6.23 -12.69
CA ASP A 113 -13.17 6.96 -13.94
C ASP A 113 -14.35 6.93 -14.94
N ASP A 114 -15.57 7.18 -14.43
CA ASP A 114 -16.84 7.16 -15.16
C ASP A 114 -17.20 5.78 -15.78
N GLU A 115 -16.55 4.70 -15.34
CA GLU A 115 -16.84 3.31 -15.74
C GLU A 115 -17.25 2.44 -14.54
N PRO A 116 -18.19 1.49 -14.72
CA PRO A 116 -18.56 0.56 -13.65
C PRO A 116 -17.39 -0.36 -13.26
N ALA A 117 -17.04 -0.35 -11.98
CA ALA A 117 -15.99 -1.17 -11.41
C ALA A 117 -16.45 -1.90 -10.14
N LEU A 118 -15.97 -3.12 -9.95
CA LEU A 118 -16.22 -3.86 -8.72
C LEU A 118 -15.27 -3.40 -7.61
N ARG A 119 -15.82 -3.20 -6.43
CA ARG A 119 -15.03 -2.98 -5.21
C ARG A 119 -15.53 -3.81 -4.03
N THR A 120 -14.71 -3.92 -2.99
CA THR A 120 -15.18 -4.44 -1.71
C THR A 120 -16.30 -3.55 -1.16
N ARG A 121 -17.41 -4.17 -0.78
CA ARG A 121 -18.58 -3.48 -0.22
C ARG A 121 -18.20 -2.65 1.01
N ARG A 122 -18.86 -1.51 1.16
CA ARG A 122 -18.77 -0.69 2.39
C ARG A 122 -19.92 -1.01 3.34
N VAL A 123 -19.60 -1.05 4.62
CA VAL A 123 -20.56 -1.19 5.72
C VAL A 123 -20.24 -0.08 6.72
N ASP A 124 -21.24 0.73 7.07
CA ASP A 124 -21.09 1.88 7.97
C ASP A 124 -19.94 2.83 7.60
N GLY A 125 -19.73 3.04 6.30
CA GLY A 125 -18.77 4.00 5.76
C GLY A 125 -17.34 3.49 5.51
N ALA A 126 -17.05 2.21 5.74
CA ALA A 126 -15.72 1.64 5.44
C ALA A 126 -15.80 0.19 4.93
N CYS A 127 -14.69 -0.31 4.38
CA CYS A 127 -14.57 -1.67 3.84
C CYS A 127 -15.16 -2.74 4.77
N ILE A 128 -15.90 -3.70 4.20
CA ILE A 128 -16.48 -4.83 4.92
C ILE A 128 -15.41 -5.72 5.60
N PHE A 129 -14.18 -5.74 5.09
CA PHE A 129 -13.07 -6.51 5.68
C PHE A 129 -12.35 -5.77 6.81
N LEU A 130 -12.73 -4.54 7.15
CA LEU A 130 -12.14 -3.83 8.27
C LEU A 130 -12.82 -4.27 9.59
N ASN A 131 -12.09 -4.92 10.47
CA ASN A 131 -12.51 -5.15 11.85
C ASN A 131 -12.45 -3.84 12.62
N ARG A 132 -13.49 -3.58 13.41
CA ARG A 132 -13.69 -2.32 14.14
C ARG A 132 -13.11 -2.41 15.57
N PRO A 133 -12.86 -1.27 16.24
CA PRO A 133 -12.51 -1.27 17.66
C PRO A 133 -13.50 -2.09 18.50
N GLY A 134 -12.98 -2.87 19.45
CA GLY A 134 -13.79 -3.73 20.33
C GLY A 134 -14.06 -5.14 19.82
N PHE A 135 -13.69 -5.47 18.57
CA PHE A 135 -13.74 -6.86 18.09
C PHE A 135 -12.65 -7.70 18.74
N GLU A 136 -12.98 -8.93 19.18
CA GLU A 136 -12.06 -9.83 19.89
C GLU A 136 -10.83 -10.21 19.06
N GLY A 137 -11.01 -10.40 17.74
CA GLY A 137 -9.91 -10.65 16.79
C GLY A 137 -9.04 -9.42 16.47
N GLY A 138 -9.30 -8.28 17.14
CA GLY A 138 -8.54 -7.04 16.98
C GLY A 138 -9.02 -6.15 15.82
N ILE A 139 -8.65 -4.87 15.89
CA ILE A 139 -8.89 -3.90 14.82
C ILE A 139 -7.99 -4.18 13.61
N GLY A 140 -8.50 -3.98 12.41
CA GLY A 140 -7.72 -4.05 11.17
C GLY A 140 -8.28 -4.96 10.10
N CYS A 141 -7.53 -5.16 9.03
CA CYS A 141 -8.03 -5.91 7.88
C CYS A 141 -8.12 -7.41 8.19
N ALA A 142 -9.32 -7.99 8.13
CA ALA A 142 -9.58 -9.41 8.34
C ALA A 142 -8.72 -10.31 7.44
N LEU A 143 -8.49 -9.89 6.19
CA LEU A 143 -7.62 -10.62 5.25
C LEU A 143 -6.15 -10.62 5.72
N HIS A 144 -5.70 -9.52 6.31
CA HIS A 144 -4.34 -9.41 6.85
C HIS A 144 -4.19 -10.27 8.11
N THR A 145 -5.13 -10.20 9.05
CA THR A 145 -5.15 -11.04 10.25
C THR A 145 -5.16 -12.53 9.89
N MET A 146 -5.99 -12.91 8.92
CA MET A 146 -6.04 -14.29 8.40
C MET A 146 -4.73 -14.71 7.75
N ALA A 147 -4.08 -13.82 6.98
CA ALA A 147 -2.77 -14.10 6.38
C ALA A 147 -1.74 -14.43 7.46
N LEU A 148 -1.62 -13.58 8.49
CA LEU A 148 -0.70 -13.78 9.59
C LEU A 148 -0.98 -15.09 10.34
N ARG A 149 -2.25 -15.38 10.66
CA ARG A 149 -2.67 -16.63 11.31
C ARG A 149 -2.26 -17.86 10.49
N LYS A 150 -2.27 -17.77 9.16
CA LYS A 150 -1.89 -18.85 8.25
C LYS A 150 -0.40 -18.87 7.87
N GLY A 151 0.38 -17.89 8.31
CA GLY A 151 1.78 -17.73 7.88
C GLY A 151 1.91 -17.38 6.40
N LEU A 152 0.95 -16.66 5.83
CA LEU A 152 0.95 -16.18 4.46
C LEU A 152 1.38 -14.72 4.40
N GLU A 153 2.06 -14.34 3.32
CA GLU A 153 2.32 -12.93 3.03
C GLU A 153 0.99 -12.21 2.72
N PRO A 154 0.66 -11.10 3.39
CA PRO A 154 -0.63 -10.43 3.21
C PRO A 154 -0.95 -10.02 1.77
N LEU A 155 0.07 -9.67 0.96
CA LEU A 155 -0.11 -9.33 -0.46
C LEU A 155 -0.74 -10.48 -1.27
N THR A 156 -0.56 -11.73 -0.85
CA THR A 156 -1.06 -12.90 -1.58
C THR A 156 -2.57 -13.11 -1.43
N VAL A 157 -3.20 -12.41 -0.47
CA VAL A 157 -4.62 -12.59 -0.12
C VAL A 157 -5.43 -11.28 -0.08
N LYS A 158 -4.77 -10.14 -0.17
CA LYS A 158 -5.41 -8.81 -0.21
C LYS A 158 -5.66 -8.37 -1.66
N PRO A 159 -6.69 -7.53 -1.91
CA PRO A 159 -6.85 -6.87 -3.20
C PRO A 159 -5.61 -6.06 -3.58
N GLU A 160 -5.35 -5.94 -4.89
CA GLU A 160 -4.13 -5.32 -5.41
C GLU A 160 -3.89 -3.91 -4.89
N VAL A 161 -4.92 -3.07 -4.98
CA VAL A 161 -4.88 -1.68 -4.50
C VAL A 161 -4.55 -1.58 -3.01
N CYS A 162 -4.88 -2.59 -2.21
CA CYS A 162 -4.68 -2.57 -0.76
C CYS A 162 -3.28 -2.97 -0.32
N TRP A 163 -2.63 -3.92 -1.00
CA TRP A 163 -1.28 -4.34 -0.62
C TRP A 163 -0.20 -3.51 -1.31
N GLN A 164 -0.51 -2.91 -2.46
CA GLN A 164 0.43 -2.00 -3.11
C GLN A 164 0.68 -0.78 -2.26
N LEU A 165 -0.33 -0.22 -1.58
CA LEU A 165 -0.11 0.90 -0.67
C LEU A 165 0.93 0.55 0.41
N PRO A 166 1.98 1.37 0.58
CA PRO A 166 2.23 2.71 0.02
C PRO A 166 3.18 2.77 -1.19
N ILE A 167 3.51 1.64 -1.82
CA ILE A 167 4.33 1.59 -3.04
C ILE A 167 3.47 1.97 -4.24
N ARG A 168 3.91 3.01 -4.97
CA ARG A 168 3.35 3.36 -6.27
C ARG A 168 4.15 2.69 -7.36
N ARG A 169 3.46 1.93 -8.23
CA ARG A 169 3.99 1.45 -9.50
C ARG A 169 3.28 2.14 -10.65
N THR A 170 4.04 2.67 -11.60
CA THR A 170 3.52 3.08 -12.91
C THR A 170 4.32 2.39 -14.00
N GLN A 171 3.69 2.12 -15.13
CA GLN A 171 4.33 1.46 -16.26
C GLN A 171 3.96 2.19 -17.54
N GLU A 172 4.94 2.39 -18.40
CA GLU A 172 4.78 3.02 -19.70
C GLU A 172 5.73 2.35 -20.71
N TRP A 173 5.28 2.18 -21.95
CA TRP A 173 6.16 1.81 -23.05
C TRP A 173 6.83 3.07 -23.59
N VAL A 174 8.16 3.02 -23.79
CA VAL A 174 8.96 4.15 -24.25
C VAL A 174 9.72 3.74 -25.51
N ASP A 175 9.49 4.48 -26.60
CA ASP A 175 10.30 4.39 -27.81
C ASP A 175 11.64 5.11 -27.61
N ARG A 176 12.75 4.36 -27.64
CA ARG A 176 14.08 4.95 -27.52
C ARG A 176 14.62 5.45 -28.87
N PRO A 177 15.54 6.44 -28.86
CA PRO A 177 16.15 6.94 -30.10
C PRO A 177 16.95 5.91 -30.91
N ASP A 178 17.33 4.79 -30.30
CA ASP A 178 18.01 3.66 -30.96
C ASP A 178 17.02 2.66 -31.60
N GLY A 179 15.71 2.92 -31.51
CA GLY A 179 14.64 2.11 -32.11
C GLY A 179 14.15 0.95 -31.24
N VAL A 180 14.65 0.80 -30.01
CA VAL A 180 14.17 -0.21 -29.06
C VAL A 180 12.97 0.36 -28.29
N GLU A 181 11.84 -0.36 -28.31
CA GLU A 181 10.71 -0.11 -27.43
C GLU A 181 11.00 -0.80 -26.08
N ILE A 182 10.94 -0.05 -24.97
CA ILE A 182 11.23 -0.58 -23.62
C ILE A 182 10.04 -0.36 -22.69
N LEU A 183 9.70 -1.35 -21.89
CA LEU A 183 8.80 -1.15 -20.77
C LEU A 183 9.54 -0.42 -19.65
N ARG A 184 9.11 0.79 -19.30
CA ARG A 184 9.62 1.54 -18.15
C ARG A 184 8.67 1.38 -16.98
N THR A 185 9.14 0.71 -15.93
CA THR A 185 8.44 0.59 -14.64
C THR A 185 9.04 1.57 -13.64
N ALA A 186 8.24 2.50 -13.14
CA ALA A 186 8.64 3.39 -12.06
C ALA A 186 8.08 2.92 -10.71
N ILE A 187 8.93 2.84 -9.69
CA ILE A 187 8.61 2.48 -8.31
C ILE A 187 8.88 3.68 -7.41
N GLY A 188 7.87 4.14 -6.69
CA GLY A 188 7.99 5.28 -5.80
C GLY A 188 6.98 5.31 -4.67
N GLU A 189 6.87 6.47 -4.04
CA GLU A 189 5.89 6.74 -3.00
C GLU A 189 4.49 6.87 -3.60
N TYR A 190 3.52 6.19 -3.01
CA TYR A 190 2.11 6.43 -3.28
C TYR A 190 1.65 7.61 -2.44
N ASP A 191 1.99 8.83 -2.86
CA ASP A 191 1.59 10.08 -2.20
C ASP A 191 0.10 10.42 -2.45
N ARG A 192 -0.34 11.60 -1.99
CA ARG A 192 -1.70 12.10 -2.21
C ARG A 192 -2.11 12.11 -3.67
N ARG A 193 -1.22 12.46 -4.61
CA ARG A 193 -1.54 12.49 -6.04
C ARG A 193 -1.78 11.10 -6.61
N GLY A 194 -1.28 10.08 -5.94
CA GLY A 194 -1.52 8.70 -6.30
C GLY A 194 -3.01 8.31 -6.28
N TRP A 195 -3.83 8.99 -5.47
CA TRP A 195 -5.28 8.79 -5.34
C TRP A 195 -6.11 9.49 -6.42
N GLY A 196 -5.47 10.10 -7.43
CA GLY A 196 -6.15 10.90 -8.43
C GLY A 196 -6.63 12.26 -7.87
N PRO A 197 -7.63 12.90 -8.52
CA PRO A 197 -8.07 14.25 -8.15
C PRO A 197 -8.51 14.39 -6.69
N GLY A 198 -9.15 13.37 -6.11
CA GLY A 198 -9.63 13.39 -4.73
C GLY A 198 -8.55 13.19 -3.66
N GLY A 199 -7.30 12.92 -4.06
CA GLY A 199 -6.20 12.69 -3.13
C GLY A 199 -5.77 13.91 -2.31
N LEU A 200 -6.00 15.10 -2.85
CA LEU A 200 -5.73 16.35 -2.12
C LEU A 200 -6.80 16.64 -1.06
N ASP A 201 -7.97 16.03 -1.16
CA ASP A 201 -9.08 16.19 -0.22
C ASP A 201 -9.00 15.22 0.98
N LEU A 202 -8.02 14.31 1.01
CA LEU A 202 -7.83 13.41 2.14
C LEU A 202 -7.51 14.22 3.40
N ASN A 203 -8.13 13.87 4.53
CA ASN A 203 -7.90 14.56 5.81
C ASN A 203 -6.43 14.43 6.25
N TRP A 204 -5.89 13.23 6.12
CA TRP A 204 -4.51 12.91 6.46
C TRP A 204 -4.01 11.75 5.62
N TYR A 205 -2.72 11.74 5.32
CA TYR A 205 -2.12 10.66 4.57
C TYR A 205 -0.73 10.26 5.07
N CYS A 206 -0.55 8.95 5.28
CA CYS A 206 0.55 8.44 6.10
C CYS A 206 1.95 8.59 5.47
N THR A 207 2.07 8.59 4.15
CA THR A 207 3.40 8.61 3.49
C THR A 207 4.06 9.98 3.61
N GLY A 208 3.27 11.05 3.76
CA GLY A 208 3.78 12.40 4.03
C GLY A 208 3.98 12.69 5.51
N SER A 209 3.51 11.85 6.43
CA SER A 209 3.48 12.18 7.86
C SER A 209 4.75 11.68 8.60
N PRO A 210 5.50 12.57 9.28
CA PRO A 210 6.65 12.16 10.10
C PRO A 210 6.31 11.08 11.14
N ASP A 211 5.07 11.03 11.63
CA ASP A 211 4.67 10.06 12.65
C ASP A 211 4.57 8.63 12.12
N ALA A 212 4.53 8.43 10.79
CA ALA A 212 4.66 7.13 10.14
C ALA A 212 6.11 6.78 9.77
N HIS A 213 7.05 7.72 9.86
CA HIS A 213 8.47 7.53 9.48
C HIS A 213 9.34 7.05 10.65
N VAL A 214 8.80 6.11 11.43
CA VAL A 214 9.39 5.58 12.66
C VAL A 214 9.81 4.11 12.54
N GLY A 215 9.79 3.57 11.32
CA GLY A 215 10.14 2.19 11.02
C GLY A 215 11.60 1.85 11.32
N THR A 216 11.83 0.65 11.87
CA THR A 216 13.18 0.17 12.20
C THR A 216 13.98 -0.30 10.98
N ARG A 217 13.29 -0.63 9.88
CA ARG A 217 13.86 -1.01 8.59
C ARG A 217 13.41 -0.03 7.51
N PRO A 218 14.26 0.30 6.52
CA PRO A 218 13.84 1.11 5.39
C PRO A 218 12.81 0.37 4.52
N VAL A 219 12.02 1.12 3.75
CA VAL A 219 10.91 0.59 2.94
C VAL A 219 11.35 -0.57 2.03
N TRP A 220 12.50 -0.48 1.35
CA TRP A 220 12.95 -1.56 0.45
C TRP A 220 13.19 -2.91 1.15
N GLN A 221 13.46 -2.89 2.47
CA GLN A 221 13.57 -4.10 3.28
C GLN A 221 12.24 -4.53 3.87
N ALA A 222 11.46 -3.55 4.35
CA ALA A 222 10.19 -3.82 5.02
C ALA A 222 9.15 -4.40 4.05
N TYR A 223 9.14 -3.90 2.81
CA TYR A 223 8.22 -4.24 1.73
C TYR A 223 8.89 -5.08 0.63
N ALA A 224 9.88 -5.90 1.00
CA ALA A 224 10.56 -6.78 0.07
C ALA A 224 9.59 -7.70 -0.71
N PRO A 225 8.62 -8.38 -0.05
CA PRO A 225 7.67 -9.24 -0.76
C PRO A 225 6.83 -8.48 -1.80
N GLU A 226 6.33 -7.29 -1.46
CA GLU A 226 5.54 -6.46 -2.37
C GLU A 226 6.38 -5.98 -3.56
N LEU A 227 7.63 -5.56 -3.32
CA LEU A 227 8.52 -5.17 -4.41
C LEU A 227 8.85 -6.36 -5.32
N ILE A 228 9.06 -7.55 -4.77
CA ILE A 228 9.28 -8.77 -5.56
C ILE A 228 8.04 -9.11 -6.41
N GLU A 229 6.83 -8.99 -5.88
CA GLU A 229 5.60 -9.19 -6.66
C GLU A 229 5.47 -8.14 -7.79
N LEU A 230 5.92 -6.91 -7.55
CA LEU A 230 5.78 -5.81 -8.51
C LEU A 230 6.78 -5.86 -9.68
N ILE A 231 8.03 -6.24 -9.42
CA ILE A 231 9.13 -6.16 -10.39
C ILE A 231 9.89 -7.47 -10.60
N GLY A 232 9.53 -8.54 -9.87
CA GLY A 232 10.21 -9.84 -9.93
C GLY A 232 11.46 -9.90 -9.04
N GLN A 233 11.85 -11.13 -8.69
CA GLN A 233 13.02 -11.38 -7.83
C GLN A 233 14.34 -10.83 -8.41
N PRO A 234 14.67 -11.02 -9.72
CA PRO A 234 15.95 -10.55 -10.25
C PRO A 234 16.10 -9.02 -10.19
N ALA A 235 15.05 -8.28 -10.55
CA ALA A 235 15.04 -6.83 -10.46
C ALA A 235 15.06 -6.35 -9.00
N TYR A 236 14.35 -7.02 -8.09
CA TYR A 236 14.40 -6.69 -6.66
C TYR A 236 15.81 -6.87 -6.08
N ASP A 237 16.51 -7.95 -6.43
CA ASP A 237 17.86 -8.20 -5.92
C ASP A 237 18.83 -7.10 -6.35
N GLU A 238 18.71 -6.63 -7.59
CA GLU A 238 19.50 -5.50 -8.11
C GLU A 238 19.10 -4.17 -7.46
N LEU A 239 17.80 -3.91 -7.30
CA LEU A 239 17.30 -2.75 -6.54
C LEU A 239 17.85 -2.74 -5.11
N ALA A 240 17.77 -3.88 -4.41
CA ALA A 240 18.27 -4.04 -3.06
C ALA A 240 19.79 -3.81 -2.99
N ARG A 241 20.56 -4.26 -4.00
CA ARG A 241 22.00 -3.98 -4.10
C ARG A 241 22.25 -2.47 -4.20
N HIS A 242 21.50 -1.77 -5.05
CA HIS A 242 21.57 -0.32 -5.17
C HIS A 242 21.20 0.40 -3.88
N CYS A 243 20.09 0.02 -3.22
CA CYS A 243 19.66 0.61 -1.95
C CYS A 243 20.69 0.39 -0.84
N LYS A 244 21.25 -0.82 -0.71
CA LYS A 244 22.32 -1.12 0.27
C LYS A 244 23.55 -0.25 0.05
N ARG A 245 24.03 -0.16 -1.20
CA ARG A 245 25.18 0.69 -1.55
C ARG A 245 24.88 2.14 -1.26
N ARG A 246 23.69 2.61 -1.61
CA ARG A 246 23.28 4.00 -1.44
C ARG A 246 23.17 4.41 0.02
N ALA A 247 22.59 3.55 0.86
CA ALA A 247 22.49 3.74 2.30
C ALA A 247 23.88 3.92 2.95
N GLY A 248 24.88 3.14 2.52
CA GLY A 248 26.25 3.25 3.01
C GLY A 248 26.97 4.55 2.61
N LEU A 249 26.48 5.28 1.60
CA LEU A 249 27.04 6.54 1.12
C LEU A 249 26.28 7.78 1.65
N GLY A 250 25.10 7.60 2.26
CA GLY A 250 24.23 8.67 2.74
C GLY A 250 23.43 9.36 1.63
N ILE A 251 22.10 9.28 1.66
CA ILE A 251 21.23 9.83 0.61
C ILE A 251 21.30 11.37 0.54
N VAL A 252 21.27 11.97 -0.66
CA VAL A 252 21.30 13.44 -0.81
C VAL A 252 19.91 14.01 -0.53
N ALA A 253 18.89 13.44 -1.18
CA ALA A 253 17.50 13.80 -0.99
C ALA A 253 16.86 12.89 0.07
N VAL A 254 17.15 13.15 1.35
CA VAL A 254 16.48 12.45 2.46
C VAL A 254 14.99 12.79 2.44
N HIS A 255 14.12 11.79 2.62
CA HIS A 255 12.68 12.04 2.71
C HIS A 255 12.37 12.99 3.87
N PRO A 256 11.71 14.14 3.65
CA PRO A 256 11.53 15.14 4.70
C PRO A 256 10.84 14.60 5.95
N ALA A 257 9.83 13.73 5.78
CA ALA A 257 9.14 13.12 6.92
C ALA A 257 10.07 12.24 7.78
N THR A 258 11.02 11.52 7.15
CA THR A 258 12.06 10.77 7.86
C THR A 258 12.99 11.71 8.63
N ALA A 259 13.47 12.78 7.98
CA ALA A 259 14.39 13.72 8.62
C ALA A 259 13.75 14.40 9.84
N ILE A 260 12.47 14.77 9.75
CA ILE A 260 11.70 15.34 10.86
C ILE A 260 11.54 14.32 11.99
N ALA A 261 11.17 13.07 11.67
CA ALA A 261 11.00 12.00 12.65
C ALA A 261 12.30 11.73 13.43
N GLU A 262 13.42 11.62 12.72
CA GLU A 262 14.75 11.41 13.32
C GLU A 262 15.17 12.60 14.20
N ALA A 263 14.92 13.83 13.75
CA ALA A 263 15.22 15.04 14.52
C ALA A 263 14.37 15.14 15.79
N LYS A 264 13.12 14.65 15.79
CA LYS A 264 12.28 14.55 17.00
C LYS A 264 12.80 13.49 17.96
N ALA A 265 13.14 12.30 17.44
CA ALA A 265 13.66 11.19 18.24
C ALA A 265 14.97 11.58 18.94
N ALA A 266 15.87 12.32 18.27
CA ALA A 266 17.13 12.78 18.86
C ALA A 266 16.97 13.82 19.99
N LYS A 267 15.78 14.41 20.14
CA LYS A 267 15.47 15.41 21.19
C LYS A 267 14.71 14.82 22.39
N SER A 268 14.25 13.57 22.28
CA SER A 268 13.48 12.85 23.30
C SER A 268 14.40 12.03 24.19
#